data_AF-A0A350IV30-F1
#
_entry.id   AF-A0A350IV30-F1
#
_cell.length_a   1.000
_cell.length_b   1.000
_cell.length_c   1.000
_cell.angle_alpha   90.00
_cell.angle_beta   90.00
_cell.angle_gamma   90.00
#
_symmetry.space_group_name_H-M   'P 1'
#
loop_
_entity.id
_entity.type
_entity.pdbx_description
1 polymer ?
#
loop_
_entity_poly.entity_id
_entity_poly.type
_entity_poly.pdbx_seq_one_letter_code
_entity_poly.pdbx_strand_id
1 'polypeptide(L)'
;MATVVHHSPPRRQGHLALRVIRLVLVALVVVLAFLALSLALLVRPNAEGVDTMFGHPIFNVASGSMTPAIHAGDLIVDNPVTPNQATDLHAGQIISFRESSSGTSSLIVTHRVVAVLPGSAGAPVLYRTKGDANNAPDLGTVAPSQVLGVYAARVPFAAYVLSTLHQPLTFVVLIMIPVLYLAEEEVRRRRVLLGEQEAEHFTREQPDGTFGRGGHLASDLPLYRADSLRDLPDGELVYVVVGERAADALIGAGVAAVATVTGASVIPTDVSLQPLVRLRPQLWADSDGPGQAHMHQIAARLTALACPRIDLVTWPNPPEKGDAVDFINDLRRRGLPRGEMSHAVAALPRVPSTVEDDHAAETMAKPREWSSSPPGGHPRGERPAGIPLSEVEPEATSRILSRPSGAT
;
A
#
# COMPACT_ATOMS: atom_id res chain seq x y z
N MET A 1 -43.22 22.74 5.10
CA MET A 1 -42.06 23.39 4.43
C MET A 1 -40.81 23.00 5.21
N ALA A 2 -40.05 22.02 4.72
CA ALA A 2 -38.79 21.60 5.34
C ALA A 2 -37.63 22.22 4.55
N THR A 3 -36.92 23.13 5.18
CA THR A 3 -35.77 23.86 4.61
C THR A 3 -34.54 22.97 4.67
N VAL A 4 -34.06 22.49 3.52
CA VAL A 4 -32.78 21.77 3.42
C VAL A 4 -31.66 22.81 3.43
N VAL A 5 -30.88 22.82 4.51
CA VAL A 5 -29.69 23.69 4.65
C VAL A 5 -28.49 22.99 4.03
N HIS A 6 -28.06 23.44 2.85
CA HIS A 6 -26.79 23.00 2.24
C HIS A 6 -25.61 23.48 3.09
N HIS A 7 -24.97 22.54 3.80
CA HIS A 7 -23.63 22.77 4.34
C HIS A 7 -22.62 22.54 3.21
N SER A 8 -22.00 23.61 2.72
CA SER A 8 -20.82 23.49 1.87
C SER A 8 -19.71 22.79 2.67
N PRO A 9 -19.08 21.70 2.16
CA PRO A 9 -17.98 21.09 2.88
C PRO A 9 -16.82 22.10 2.98
N PRO A 10 -16.12 22.15 4.12
CA PRO A 10 -15.02 23.10 4.31
C PRO A 10 -13.92 22.88 3.26
N ARG A 11 -13.35 24.00 2.77
CA ARG A 11 -12.28 24.00 1.76
C ARG A 11 -11.13 23.09 2.18
N ARG A 12 -10.81 22.09 1.35
CA ARG A 12 -9.79 21.02 1.52
C ARG A 12 -8.32 21.48 1.66
N GLN A 13 -8.03 22.74 1.98
CA GLN A 13 -6.67 23.27 1.96
C GLN A 13 -5.78 22.70 3.09
N GLY A 14 -6.35 22.30 4.24
CA GLY A 14 -5.57 21.75 5.35
C GLY A 14 -4.98 20.35 5.09
N HIS A 15 -5.67 19.50 4.32
CA HIS A 15 -5.24 18.10 4.13
C HIS A 15 -4.05 17.96 3.18
N LEU A 16 -3.82 18.91 2.27
CA LEU A 16 -2.69 18.87 1.35
C LEU A 16 -1.38 19.16 2.09
N ALA A 17 -1.34 20.21 2.90
CA ALA A 17 -0.16 20.60 3.68
C ALA A 17 0.27 19.48 4.65
N LEU A 18 -0.68 18.89 5.38
CA LEU A 18 -0.43 17.76 6.28
C LEU A 18 0.13 16.53 5.55
N ARG A 19 -0.37 16.22 4.35
CA ARG A 19 0.16 15.13 3.52
C ARG A 19 1.59 15.40 3.05
N VAL A 20 1.88 16.62 2.60
CA VAL A 20 3.24 17.00 2.18
C VAL A 20 4.21 16.91 3.34
N ILE A 21 3.87 17.45 4.51
CA ILE A 21 4.69 17.35 5.72
C ILE A 21 4.97 15.88 6.06
N ARG A 22 3.94 15.04 6.04
CA ARG A 22 4.08 13.62 6.36
C ARG A 22 4.98 12.88 5.35
N LEU A 23 4.83 13.16 4.05
CA LEU A 23 5.70 12.62 3.00
C LEU A 23 7.16 13.04 3.21
N VAL A 24 7.41 14.31 3.51
CA VAL A 24 8.76 14.82 3.79
C VAL A 24 9.37 14.13 5.01
N LEU A 25 8.60 13.95 6.09
CA LEU A 25 9.06 13.24 7.29
C LEU A 25 9.41 11.78 6.99
N VAL A 26 8.57 11.07 6.23
CA VAL A 26 8.85 9.68 5.82
C VAL A 26 10.08 9.61 4.91
N ALA A 27 10.19 10.51 3.94
CA ALA A 27 11.36 10.58 3.07
C ALA A 27 12.65 10.85 3.87
N LEU A 28 12.60 11.76 4.85
CA LEU A 28 13.71 12.00 5.75
C LEU A 28 14.09 10.75 6.54
N VAL A 29 13.13 10.02 7.10
CA VAL A 29 13.39 8.76 7.81
C VAL A 29 14.03 7.72 6.89
N VAL A 30 13.57 7.60 5.64
CA VAL A 30 14.16 6.69 4.65
C VAL A 30 15.60 7.08 4.32
N VAL A 31 15.88 8.37 4.11
CA VAL A 31 17.25 8.87 3.86
C VAL A 31 18.15 8.59 5.06
N LEU A 32 17.68 8.85 6.28
CA LEU A 32 18.43 8.56 7.50
C LEU A 32 18.68 7.06 7.68
N ALA A 33 17.70 6.21 7.36
CA ALA A 33 17.86 4.76 7.38
C ALA A 33 18.91 4.28 6.37
N PHE A 34 18.90 4.85 5.16
CA PHE A 34 19.90 4.53 4.14
C PHE A 34 21.30 5.00 4.55
N LEU A 35 21.42 6.20 5.12
CA LEU A 35 22.69 6.72 5.62
C LEU A 35 23.22 5.86 6.77
N ALA A 36 22.37 5.51 7.73
CA ALA A 36 22.69 4.61 8.83
C ALA A 36 23.19 3.25 8.34
N LEU A 37 22.48 2.64 7.37
CA LEU A 37 22.89 1.40 6.75
C LEU A 37 24.24 1.54 6.02
N SER A 38 24.42 2.62 5.26
CA SER A 38 25.69 2.87 4.55
C SER A 38 26.86 3.02 5.52
N LEU A 39 26.65 3.67 6.66
CA LEU A 39 27.65 3.84 7.71
C LEU A 39 27.98 2.51 8.37
N ALA A 40 26.96 1.71 8.72
CA ALA A 40 27.13 0.37 9.27
C ALA A 40 27.86 -0.58 8.32
N LEU A 41 27.66 -0.44 7.00
CA LEU A 41 28.37 -1.24 5.98
C LEU A 41 29.81 -0.78 5.72
N LEU A 42 30.11 0.49 6.03
CA LEU A 42 31.44 1.07 5.90
C LEU A 42 32.34 0.70 7.07
N VAL A 43 31.76 0.56 8.26
CA VAL A 43 32.45 0.00 9.43
C VAL A 43 32.59 -1.51 9.22
N ARG A 44 33.82 -1.98 9.03
CA ARG A 44 34.10 -3.40 8.87
C ARG A 44 35.16 -3.86 9.86
N PRO A 45 35.01 -5.04 10.47
CA PRO A 45 36.09 -5.62 11.23
C PRO A 45 37.26 -5.92 10.29
N ASN A 46 38.45 -5.50 10.68
CA ASN A 46 39.70 -5.86 10.00
C ASN A 46 40.10 -7.31 10.31
N ALA A 47 41.23 -7.76 9.77
CA ALA A 47 41.77 -9.11 10.01
C ALA A 47 42.06 -9.40 11.50
N GLU A 48 42.15 -8.37 12.34
CA GLU A 48 42.42 -8.46 13.78
C GLU A 48 41.15 -8.30 14.64
N GLY A 49 39.98 -8.29 14.02
CA GLY A 49 38.68 -8.17 14.69
C GLY A 49 38.40 -6.78 15.27
N VAL A 50 39.06 -5.75 14.74
CA VAL A 50 38.87 -4.34 15.13
C VAL A 50 38.07 -3.62 14.05
N ASP A 51 37.05 -2.89 14.47
CA ASP A 51 36.26 -2.05 13.57
C ASP A 51 37.13 -0.96 12.93
N THR A 52 37.09 -0.87 11.61
CA THR A 52 37.83 0.13 10.84
C THR A 52 36.92 0.96 9.97
N MET A 53 37.26 2.24 9.83
CA MET A 53 36.60 3.19 8.93
C MET A 53 37.67 3.88 8.09
N PHE A 54 37.57 3.75 6.76
CA PHE A 54 38.59 4.23 5.80
C PHE A 54 40.02 3.70 6.08
N GLY A 55 40.14 2.50 6.65
CA GLY A 55 41.45 1.90 7.01
C GLY A 55 42.01 2.38 8.36
N HIS A 56 41.30 3.25 9.07
CA HIS A 56 41.64 3.72 10.40
C HIS A 56 40.88 2.91 11.46
N PRO A 57 41.56 2.35 12.49
CA PRO A 57 40.88 1.75 13.63
C PRO A 57 39.99 2.76 14.35
N ILE A 58 38.77 2.33 14.69
CA ILE A 58 37.83 3.14 15.46
C ILE A 58 37.46 2.43 16.76
N PHE A 59 37.36 3.18 17.86
CA PHE A 59 37.02 2.62 19.16
C PHE A 59 36.00 3.50 19.90
N ASN A 60 35.07 2.84 20.59
CA ASN A 60 34.10 3.49 21.46
C ASN A 60 34.73 3.72 22.84
N VAL A 61 34.74 4.97 23.31
CA VAL A 61 35.28 5.30 24.63
C VAL A 61 34.22 5.06 25.69
N ALA A 62 34.35 3.97 26.44
CA ALA A 62 33.38 3.57 27.46
C ALA A 62 33.58 4.26 28.82
N SER A 63 34.80 4.68 29.15
CA SER A 63 35.16 5.22 30.47
C SER A 63 35.78 6.62 30.38
N GLY A 64 35.86 7.31 31.52
CA GLY A 64 36.44 8.65 31.63
C GLY A 64 37.94 8.70 31.94
N SER A 65 38.69 7.59 31.81
CA SER A 65 40.11 7.52 32.25
C SER A 65 41.03 8.47 31.49
N MET A 66 40.65 8.90 30.28
CA MET A 66 41.40 9.81 29.43
C MET A 66 40.93 11.27 29.50
N THR A 67 40.09 11.62 30.48
CA THR A 67 39.64 13.01 30.69
C THR A 67 40.83 13.88 31.15
N PRO A 68 41.05 15.10 30.60
CA PRO A 68 40.18 15.87 29.70
C PRO A 68 40.45 15.69 28.20
N ALA A 69 41.44 14.89 27.81
CA ALA A 69 41.82 14.76 26.40
C ALA A 69 40.73 14.04 25.58
N ILE A 70 40.16 12.97 26.14
CA ILE A 70 39.12 12.13 25.53
C ILE A 70 38.06 11.84 26.57
N HIS A 71 36.78 12.01 26.20
CA HIS A 71 35.65 11.85 27.12
C HIS A 71 34.90 10.53 26.86
N ALA A 72 34.25 10.01 27.90
CA ALA A 72 33.34 8.89 27.73
C ALA A 72 32.22 9.23 26.75
N GLY A 73 31.91 8.32 25.83
CA GLY A 73 30.94 8.53 24.74
C GLY A 73 31.55 9.08 23.45
N ASP A 74 32.83 9.46 23.45
CA ASP A 74 33.54 9.81 22.22
C ASP A 74 33.81 8.56 21.37
N LEU A 75 33.79 8.74 20.05
CA LEU A 75 34.38 7.77 19.11
C LEU A 75 35.78 8.27 18.78
N ILE A 76 36.80 7.44 19.00
CA ILE A 76 38.17 7.77 18.63
C ILE A 76 38.53 7.12 17.30
N VAL A 77 39.32 7.84 16.52
CA VAL A 77 39.90 7.40 15.25
C VAL A 77 41.41 7.40 15.42
N ASP A 78 42.02 6.25 15.21
CA ASP A 78 43.46 6.06 15.36
C ASP A 78 44.13 5.99 13.99
N ASN A 79 45.40 6.39 13.93
CA ASN A 79 46.27 6.07 12.83
C ASN A 79 46.70 4.60 12.96
N PRO A 80 46.54 3.77 11.92
CA PRO A 80 47.00 2.39 11.95
C PRO A 80 48.52 2.34 12.08
N VAL A 81 49.03 1.46 12.94
CA VAL A 81 50.46 1.31 13.19
C VAL A 81 50.82 -0.17 13.10
N THR A 82 51.83 -0.50 12.30
CA THR A 82 52.37 -1.86 12.25
C THR A 82 53.25 -2.16 13.47
N PRO A 83 53.45 -3.42 13.89
CA PRO A 83 54.31 -3.74 15.03
C PRO A 83 55.73 -3.16 14.94
N ASN A 84 56.27 -3.03 13.72
CA ASN A 84 57.58 -2.41 13.47
C ASN A 84 57.54 -0.89 13.63
N GLN A 85 56.46 -0.22 13.27
CA GLN A 85 56.31 1.22 13.53
C GLN A 85 56.02 1.48 15.01
N ALA A 86 55.35 0.53 15.66
CA ALA A 86 55.05 0.59 17.08
C ALA A 86 56.30 0.40 17.96
N THR A 87 57.49 0.11 17.42
CA THR A 87 58.74 0.14 18.21
C THR A 87 59.30 1.54 18.41
N ASP A 88 58.83 2.50 17.61
CA ASP A 88 59.36 3.87 17.59
C ASP A 88 58.38 4.86 18.23
N LEU A 89 57.61 4.41 19.22
CA LEU A 89 56.68 5.28 19.95
C LEU A 89 57.39 6.03 21.08
N HIS A 90 56.86 7.20 21.39
CA HIS A 90 57.45 8.14 22.35
C HIS A 90 56.48 8.44 23.50
N ALA A 91 57.07 8.80 24.66
CA ALA A 91 56.30 9.30 25.79
C ALA A 91 55.48 10.53 25.39
N GLY A 92 54.23 10.58 25.85
CA GLY A 92 53.25 11.62 25.52
C GLY A 92 52.23 11.20 24.47
N GLN A 93 52.51 10.19 23.63
CA GLN A 93 51.56 9.68 22.65
C GLN A 93 50.42 8.90 23.33
N ILE A 94 49.22 8.97 22.78
CA ILE A 94 48.07 8.18 23.22
C ILE A 94 47.92 7.00 22.27
N ILE A 95 47.84 5.80 22.82
CA ILE A 95 47.77 4.56 22.06
C ILE A 95 46.57 3.72 22.50
N SER A 96 45.94 3.05 21.53
CA SER A 96 44.96 2.01 21.79
C SER A 96 45.64 0.66 21.66
N PHE A 97 45.51 -0.19 22.67
CA PHE A 97 46.19 -1.49 22.72
C PHE A 97 45.30 -2.56 23.33
N ARG A 98 45.64 -3.81 23.05
CA ARG A 98 44.94 -4.98 23.57
C ARG A 98 45.58 -5.41 24.90
N GLU A 99 44.83 -5.34 25.98
CA GLU A 99 45.30 -5.79 27.29
C GLU A 99 45.23 -7.32 27.39
N SER A 100 46.36 -7.96 27.66
CA SER A 100 46.43 -9.40 27.94
C SER A 100 45.99 -9.68 29.37
N SER A 101 44.68 -9.64 29.59
CA SER A 101 44.07 -10.11 30.84
C SER A 101 43.95 -11.64 30.83
N SER A 102 44.22 -12.27 31.97
CA SER A 102 44.07 -13.72 32.21
C SER A 102 42.60 -14.18 32.27
N GLY A 103 41.89 -14.03 31.15
CA GLY A 103 40.50 -14.43 30.95
C GLY A 103 40.07 -14.24 29.49
N THR A 104 39.06 -14.99 29.04
CA THR A 104 38.63 -15.21 27.64
C THR A 104 38.24 -13.96 26.83
N SER A 105 38.36 -12.74 27.35
CA SER A 105 38.07 -11.51 26.62
C SER A 105 39.23 -10.54 26.70
N SER A 106 39.85 -10.29 25.53
CA SER A 106 40.86 -9.25 25.39
C SER A 106 40.20 -7.87 25.35
N LEU A 107 40.38 -7.08 26.41
CA LEU A 107 39.87 -5.71 26.49
C LEU A 107 40.77 -4.79 25.64
N ILE A 108 40.17 -3.81 24.95
CA ILE A 108 40.90 -2.74 24.27
C ILE A 108 40.92 -1.54 25.19
N VAL A 109 42.12 -1.01 25.46
CA VAL A 109 42.37 0.12 26.36
C VAL A 109 43.09 1.23 25.59
N THR A 110 42.69 2.47 25.80
CA THR A 110 43.34 3.64 25.21
C THR A 110 43.93 4.49 26.32
N HIS A 111 45.26 4.56 26.41
CA HIS A 111 45.98 5.32 27.44
C HIS A 111 47.21 6.04 26.88
N ARG A 112 47.75 7.01 27.64
CA ARG A 112 48.95 7.76 27.26
C ARG A 112 50.22 7.02 27.66
N VAL A 113 51.19 6.95 26.76
CA VAL A 113 52.54 6.44 27.04
C VAL A 113 53.24 7.42 27.99
N VAL A 114 53.59 6.96 29.20
CA VAL A 114 54.31 7.77 30.20
C VAL A 114 55.79 7.41 30.29
N ALA A 115 56.19 6.22 29.84
CA ALA A 115 57.59 5.83 29.75
C ALA A 115 57.81 4.76 28.68
N VAL A 116 58.95 4.83 28.01
CA VAL A 116 59.47 3.78 27.13
C VAL A 116 60.53 3.02 27.92
N LEU A 117 60.29 1.72 28.16
CA LEU A 117 61.17 0.84 28.90
C LEU A 117 62.06 0.10 27.89
N PRO A 118 63.39 0.19 28.01
CA PRO A 118 64.29 -0.54 27.13
C PRO A 118 64.14 -2.04 27.34
N GLY A 119 64.05 -2.80 26.24
CA GLY A 119 64.05 -4.26 26.29
C GLY A 119 65.44 -4.80 26.66
N SER A 120 65.48 -5.85 27.48
CA SER A 120 66.73 -6.52 27.86
C SER A 120 67.18 -7.47 26.75
N ALA A 121 68.47 -7.44 26.39
CA ALA A 121 69.14 -8.46 25.56
C ALA A 121 68.42 -8.81 24.22
N GLY A 122 68.01 -7.80 23.45
CA GLY A 122 67.36 -7.99 22.15
C GLY A 122 65.83 -8.17 22.21
N ALA A 123 65.24 -8.09 23.41
CA ALA A 123 63.79 -7.98 23.56
C ALA A 123 63.28 -6.64 23.00
N PRO A 124 62.05 -6.59 22.44
CA PRO A 124 61.43 -5.35 21.98
C PRO A 124 61.26 -4.37 23.16
N VAL A 125 61.23 -3.07 22.84
CA VAL A 125 60.86 -2.03 23.81
C VAL A 125 59.47 -2.31 24.39
N LEU A 126 59.26 -1.92 25.65
CA LEU A 126 57.96 -2.04 26.30
C LEU A 126 57.47 -0.65 26.69
N TYR A 127 56.17 -0.44 26.66
CA TYR A 127 55.56 0.84 27.02
C TYR A 127 54.87 0.76 28.36
N ARG A 128 55.09 1.77 29.20
CA ARG A 128 54.27 2.00 30.39
C ARG A 128 53.23 3.05 30.06
N THR A 129 51.97 2.72 30.25
CA THR A 129 50.82 3.57 29.93
C THR A 129 50.14 4.07 31.20
N LYS A 130 49.33 5.12 31.04
CA LYS A 130 48.52 5.71 32.11
C LYS A 130 47.34 6.47 31.49
N GLY A 131 46.14 6.29 32.04
CA GLY A 131 45.01 7.18 31.75
C GLY A 131 45.24 8.60 32.29
N ASP A 132 44.92 9.63 31.51
CA ASP A 132 45.14 11.04 31.89
C ASP A 132 44.52 11.41 33.26
N ALA A 133 43.36 10.83 33.57
CA ALA A 133 42.64 11.02 34.84
C ALA A 133 43.08 10.08 35.96
N ASN A 134 43.89 9.05 35.67
CA ASN A 134 44.31 8.07 36.67
C ASN A 134 45.38 8.66 37.60
N ASN A 135 45.46 8.18 38.84
CA ASN A 135 46.46 8.66 39.82
C ASN A 135 47.80 7.90 39.74
N ALA A 136 47.80 6.69 39.20
CA ALA A 136 48.99 5.84 39.05
C ALA A 136 49.09 5.30 37.62
N PRO A 137 50.30 4.97 37.13
CA PRO A 137 50.48 4.22 35.89
C PRO A 137 49.83 2.84 35.93
N ASP A 138 49.54 2.29 34.76
CA ASP A 138 49.00 0.94 34.63
C ASP A 138 50.02 -0.10 35.15
N LEU A 139 49.53 -1.19 35.74
CA LEU A 139 50.37 -2.25 36.31
C LEU A 139 51.07 -3.08 35.23
N GLY A 140 50.41 -3.26 34.09
CA GLY A 140 50.94 -3.96 32.93
C GLY A 140 51.88 -3.09 32.09
N THR A 141 52.74 -3.75 31.32
CA THR A 141 53.52 -3.10 30.26
C THR A 141 52.99 -3.57 28.92
N VAL A 142 53.02 -2.68 27.93
CA VAL A 142 52.45 -2.90 26.60
C VAL A 142 53.58 -3.17 25.60
N ALA A 143 53.52 -4.30 24.91
CA ALA A 143 54.43 -4.62 23.82
C ALA A 143 53.98 -3.97 22.49
N PRO A 144 54.90 -3.68 21.56
CA PRO A 144 54.58 -3.14 20.23
C PRO A 144 53.55 -3.96 19.46
N SER A 145 53.53 -5.29 19.64
CA SER A 145 52.56 -6.20 19.02
C SER A 145 51.15 -6.09 19.59
N GLN A 146 50.96 -5.45 20.75
CA GLN A 146 49.65 -5.23 21.36
C GLN A 146 49.04 -3.89 20.92
N VAL A 147 49.82 -3.01 20.30
CA VAL A 147 49.38 -1.67 19.86
C VAL A 147 48.56 -1.81 18.59
N LEU A 148 47.33 -1.31 18.64
CA LEU A 148 46.38 -1.34 17.53
C LEU A 148 46.42 -0.04 16.71
N GLY A 149 46.78 1.07 17.34
CA GLY A 149 46.86 2.37 16.70
C GLY A 149 47.31 3.48 17.63
N VAL A 150 47.65 4.62 17.02
CA VAL A 150 48.00 5.86 17.73
C VAL A 150 46.87 6.84 17.52
N TYR A 151 46.36 7.42 18.60
CA TYR A 151 45.27 8.38 18.58
C TYR A 151 45.51 9.52 17.59
N ALA A 152 44.54 9.75 16.70
CA ALA A 152 44.58 10.83 15.73
C ALA A 152 43.52 11.89 16.02
N ALA A 153 42.26 11.48 16.18
CA ALA A 153 41.14 12.39 16.38
C ALA A 153 40.01 11.75 17.20
N ARG A 154 39.13 12.60 17.74
CA ARG A 154 37.90 12.19 18.41
C ARG A 154 36.68 12.86 17.76
N VAL A 155 35.58 12.13 17.70
CA VAL A 155 34.27 12.65 17.33
C VAL A 155 33.38 12.60 18.59
N PRO A 156 33.04 13.76 19.18
CA PRO A 156 32.25 13.79 20.40
C PRO A 156 30.90 13.09 20.24
N PHE A 157 30.49 12.30 21.23
CA PHE A 157 29.20 11.58 21.29
C PHE A 157 28.92 10.55 20.17
N ALA A 158 29.82 10.38 19.20
CA ALA A 158 29.59 9.50 18.05
C ALA A 158 29.54 8.02 18.44
N ALA A 159 30.15 7.62 19.56
CA ALA A 159 30.02 6.25 20.06
C ALA A 159 28.56 5.91 20.40
N TYR A 160 27.78 6.87 20.92
CA TYR A 160 26.35 6.67 21.16
C TYR A 160 25.59 6.41 19.86
N VAL A 161 25.81 7.25 18.84
CA VAL A 161 25.18 7.07 17.53
C VAL A 161 25.53 5.70 16.95
N LEU A 162 26.81 5.35 16.92
CA LEU A 162 27.28 4.08 16.35
C LEU A 162 26.71 2.88 17.13
N SER A 163 26.67 2.96 18.46
CA SER A 163 26.10 1.91 19.30
C SER A 163 24.60 1.73 19.08
N THR A 164 23.84 2.83 18.90
CA THR A 164 22.41 2.78 18.59
C THR A 164 22.17 2.20 17.20
N LEU A 165 22.99 2.54 16.20
CA LEU A 165 22.86 2.01 14.85
C LEU A 165 23.10 0.49 14.79
N HIS A 166 24.02 -0.05 15.59
CA HIS A 166 24.26 -1.50 15.62
C HIS A 166 23.19 -2.31 16.37
N GLN A 167 22.22 -1.67 17.03
CA GLN A 167 21.10 -2.40 17.64
C GLN A 167 20.13 -2.88 16.55
N PRO A 168 19.81 -4.19 16.46
CA PRO A 168 18.87 -4.71 15.47
C PRO A 168 17.50 -4.02 15.51
N LEU A 169 17.07 -3.63 16.71
CA LEU A 169 15.81 -2.93 16.93
C LEU A 169 15.76 -1.57 16.21
N THR A 170 16.88 -0.84 16.13
CA THR A 170 16.96 0.46 15.45
C THR A 170 16.62 0.33 13.97
N PHE A 171 17.16 -0.70 13.29
CA PHE A 171 16.84 -0.98 11.89
C PHE A 171 15.38 -1.38 11.71
N VAL A 172 14.84 -2.22 12.60
CA VAL A 172 13.42 -2.62 12.56
C VAL A 172 12.53 -1.38 12.65
N VAL A 173 12.76 -0.48 13.61
CA VAL A 173 11.96 0.75 13.77
C VAL A 173 12.07 1.64 12.53
N LEU A 174 13.28 1.87 12.01
CA LEU A 174 13.52 2.69 10.82
C LEU A 174 12.80 2.17 9.57
N ILE A 175 12.70 0.85 9.40
CA ILE A 175 12.00 0.20 8.28
C ILE A 175 10.48 0.18 8.51
N MET A 176 10.04 -0.05 9.75
CA MET A 176 8.62 -0.17 10.05
C MET A 176 7.87 1.16 9.88
N ILE A 177 8.51 2.31 10.13
CA ILE A 177 7.89 3.64 9.95
C ILE A 177 7.37 3.86 8.51
N PRO A 178 8.19 3.75 7.44
CA PRO A 178 7.72 3.91 6.07
C PRO A 178 6.74 2.80 5.67
N VAL A 179 6.91 1.57 6.15
CA VAL A 179 5.96 0.46 5.88
C VAL A 179 4.58 0.75 6.45
N LEU A 180 4.50 1.20 7.71
CA LEU A 180 3.24 1.56 8.35
C LEU A 180 2.59 2.76 7.66
N TYR A 181 3.39 3.74 7.21
CA TYR A 181 2.89 4.85 6.41
C TYR A 181 2.23 4.38 5.10
N LEU A 182 2.91 3.52 4.34
CA LEU A 182 2.38 2.97 3.09
C LEU A 182 1.14 2.10 3.35
N ALA A 183 1.13 1.31 4.42
CA ALA A 183 -0.01 0.51 4.81
C ALA A 183 -1.22 1.37 5.15
N GLU A 184 -1.03 2.48 5.88
CA GLU A 184 -2.13 3.40 6.18
C GLU A 184 -2.68 4.09 4.92
N GLU A 185 -1.80 4.53 4.00
CA GLU A 185 -2.23 5.10 2.72
C GLU A 185 -3.00 4.07 1.88
N GLU A 186 -2.58 2.82 1.85
CA GLU A 186 -3.29 1.74 1.17
C GLU A 186 -4.65 1.45 1.81
N VAL A 187 -4.74 1.40 3.14
CA VAL A 187 -6.02 1.25 3.85
C VAL A 187 -6.94 2.42 3.56
N ARG A 188 -6.43 3.65 3.57
CA ARG A 188 -7.21 4.85 3.23
C ARG A 188 -7.71 4.78 1.80
N ARG A 189 -6.87 4.37 0.86
CA ARG A 189 -7.24 4.17 -0.55
C ARG A 189 -8.35 3.14 -0.71
N ARG A 190 -8.22 1.98 -0.04
CA ARG A 190 -9.26 0.94 -0.04
C ARG A 190 -10.55 1.37 0.61
N ARG A 191 -10.52 2.13 1.72
CA ARG A 191 -11.74 2.66 2.35
C ARG A 191 -12.47 3.64 1.46
N VAL A 192 -11.76 4.45 0.69
CA VAL A 192 -12.41 5.33 -0.30
C VAL A 192 -13.06 4.51 -1.40
N LEU A 193 -12.37 3.49 -1.93
CA LEU A 193 -12.91 2.59 -2.95
C LEU A 193 -14.12 1.78 -2.45
N LEU A 194 -14.03 1.23 -1.23
CA LEU A 194 -15.13 0.49 -0.59
C LEU A 194 -16.29 1.42 -0.24
N GLY A 195 -16.02 2.66 0.18
CA GLY A 195 -17.06 3.65 0.42
C GLY A 195 -17.75 4.13 -0.86
N GLU A 196 -17.05 4.18 -1.99
CA GLU A 196 -17.66 4.42 -3.30
C GLU A 196 -18.50 3.21 -3.76
N GLN A 197 -18.05 1.98 -3.48
CA GLN A 197 -18.81 0.76 -3.78
C GLN A 197 -20.03 0.58 -2.86
N GLU A 198 -19.92 0.87 -1.55
CA GLU A 198 -21.06 0.88 -0.62
C GLU A 198 -22.02 2.03 -0.91
N ALA A 199 -21.53 3.19 -1.35
CA ALA A 199 -22.39 4.28 -1.83
C ALA A 199 -23.07 3.96 -3.19
N GLU A 200 -22.52 3.03 -3.97
CA GLU A 200 -23.17 2.44 -5.14
C GLU A 200 -24.11 1.27 -4.79
N HIS A 201 -24.02 0.75 -3.56
CA HIS A 201 -24.91 -0.29 -3.02
C HIS A 201 -25.77 0.29 -1.90
N PHE A 202 -26.75 1.15 -2.23
CA PHE A 202 -27.76 1.53 -1.25
C PHE A 202 -28.46 0.27 -0.71
N THR A 203 -28.35 0.06 0.60
CA THR A 203 -29.03 -1.06 1.25
C THR A 203 -30.45 -0.60 1.60
N ARG A 204 -31.45 -1.28 1.02
CA ARG A 204 -32.87 -1.00 1.25
C ARG A 204 -33.24 -1.29 2.71
N GLU A 205 -33.91 -0.32 3.34
CA GLU A 205 -34.67 -0.53 4.58
C GLU A 205 -36.02 -1.16 4.23
N GLN A 206 -36.30 -2.34 4.79
CA GLN A 206 -37.55 -3.05 4.63
C GLN A 206 -38.66 -2.39 5.48
N PRO A 207 -39.95 -2.65 5.20
CA PRO A 207 -41.06 -2.11 6.01
C PRO A 207 -41.02 -2.50 7.50
N ASP A 208 -40.22 -3.50 7.85
CA ASP A 208 -39.98 -3.98 9.22
C ASP A 208 -38.75 -3.33 9.90
N GLY A 209 -38.07 -2.39 9.23
CA GLY A 209 -36.88 -1.69 9.73
C GLY A 209 -35.55 -2.44 9.55
N THR A 210 -35.53 -3.56 8.82
CA THR A 210 -34.30 -4.31 8.56
C THR A 210 -33.62 -3.90 7.24
N PHE A 211 -32.28 -3.88 7.24
CA PHE A 211 -31.48 -3.55 6.06
C PHE A 211 -31.05 -4.84 5.33
N GLY A 212 -31.40 -5.00 4.05
CA GLY A 212 -30.96 -6.13 3.22
C GLY A 212 -31.84 -6.44 2.00
N ARG A 213 -31.41 -7.34 1.11
CA ARG A 213 -32.15 -7.73 -0.13
C ARG A 213 -33.36 -8.65 0.11
N GLY A 214 -33.67 -9.01 1.36
CA GLY A 214 -34.88 -9.77 1.70
C GLY A 214 -35.09 -11.08 0.92
N GLY A 215 -34.03 -11.75 0.47
CA GLY A 215 -34.13 -12.98 -0.32
C GLY A 215 -34.57 -12.81 -1.78
N HIS A 216 -34.72 -11.58 -2.30
CA HIS A 216 -35.07 -11.32 -3.69
C HIS A 216 -33.81 -11.27 -4.58
N LEU A 217 -33.90 -11.79 -5.82
CA LEU A 217 -32.85 -11.59 -6.82
C LEU A 217 -32.75 -10.10 -7.18
N ALA A 218 -31.56 -9.64 -7.56
CA ALA A 218 -31.34 -8.25 -7.93
C ALA A 218 -32.31 -7.77 -9.03
N SER A 219 -32.65 -8.65 -9.99
CA SER A 219 -33.62 -8.41 -11.08
C SER A 219 -35.04 -8.04 -10.62
N ASP A 220 -35.43 -8.48 -9.43
CA ASP A 220 -36.80 -8.34 -8.89
C ASP A 220 -36.94 -7.07 -8.05
N LEU A 221 -35.85 -6.32 -7.88
CA LEU A 221 -35.87 -5.06 -7.17
C LEU A 221 -36.48 -3.96 -8.04
N PRO A 222 -37.31 -3.08 -7.46
CA PRO A 222 -37.80 -1.90 -8.18
C PRO A 222 -36.63 -1.00 -8.55
N LEU A 223 -36.81 -0.19 -9.60
CA LEU A 223 -35.81 0.81 -9.99
C LEU A 223 -35.48 1.73 -8.81
N TYR A 224 -34.23 2.19 -8.75
CA TYR A 224 -33.83 3.22 -7.80
C TYR A 224 -34.69 4.47 -8.04
N ARG A 225 -35.30 5.01 -6.97
CA ARG A 225 -36.28 6.12 -6.99
C ARG A 225 -37.61 5.80 -7.69
N ALA A 226 -38.00 4.54 -7.83
CA ALA A 226 -39.29 4.17 -8.42
C ALA A 226 -40.51 4.76 -7.70
N ASP A 227 -40.40 5.11 -6.42
CA ASP A 227 -41.42 5.81 -5.64
C ASP A 227 -41.75 7.18 -6.24
N SER A 228 -40.72 7.93 -6.67
CA SER A 228 -40.88 9.25 -7.29
C SER A 228 -41.65 9.20 -8.62
N LEU A 229 -41.64 8.04 -9.28
CA LEU A 229 -42.37 7.86 -10.54
C LEU A 229 -43.87 8.03 -10.32
N ARG A 230 -44.43 7.72 -9.14
CA ARG A 230 -45.88 7.78 -8.88
C ARG A 230 -46.43 9.20 -8.93
N ASP A 231 -45.62 10.17 -8.57
CA ASP A 231 -46.01 11.58 -8.46
C ASP A 231 -45.93 12.32 -9.81
N LEU A 232 -45.35 11.70 -10.84
CA LEU A 232 -45.23 12.28 -12.17
C LEU A 232 -46.54 12.14 -12.98
N PRO A 233 -46.94 13.15 -13.77
CA PRO A 233 -48.10 13.02 -14.65
C PRO A 233 -47.83 12.02 -15.79
N ASP A 234 -48.91 11.49 -16.39
CA ASP A 234 -48.78 10.60 -17.54
C ASP A 234 -48.12 11.31 -18.72
N GLY A 235 -47.21 10.61 -19.38
CA GLY A 235 -46.40 11.16 -20.48
C GLY A 235 -45.26 12.08 -20.05
N GLU A 236 -44.98 12.26 -18.76
CA GLU A 236 -43.84 13.03 -18.29
C GLU A 236 -42.51 12.39 -18.71
N LEU A 237 -41.50 13.22 -18.99
CA LEU A 237 -40.16 12.77 -19.35
C LEU A 237 -39.43 12.24 -18.11
N VAL A 238 -38.88 11.02 -18.21
CA VAL A 238 -38.06 10.43 -17.14
C VAL A 238 -36.81 9.80 -17.71
N TYR A 239 -35.65 10.09 -17.13
CA TYR A 239 -34.38 9.49 -17.53
C TYR A 239 -34.15 8.16 -16.81
N VAL A 240 -33.69 7.15 -17.55
CA VAL A 240 -33.33 5.84 -17.01
C VAL A 240 -31.84 5.63 -17.25
N VAL A 241 -31.08 5.43 -16.19
CA VAL A 241 -29.61 5.27 -16.22
C VAL A 241 -29.16 3.96 -15.56
N VAL A 242 -27.91 3.57 -15.78
CA VAL A 242 -27.36 2.30 -15.26
C VAL A 242 -27.12 2.33 -13.74
N GLY A 243 -26.76 3.49 -13.19
CA GLY A 243 -26.31 3.61 -11.80
C GLY A 243 -27.06 4.67 -10.97
N GLU A 244 -27.21 4.41 -9.68
CA GLU A 244 -27.92 5.29 -8.73
C GLU A 244 -27.31 6.70 -8.67
N ARG A 245 -25.98 6.80 -8.72
CA ARG A 245 -25.24 8.08 -8.73
C ARG A 245 -25.58 8.93 -9.95
N ALA A 246 -25.76 8.31 -11.11
CA ALA A 246 -26.18 8.99 -12.33
C ALA A 246 -27.62 9.53 -12.19
N ALA A 247 -28.52 8.78 -11.56
CA ALA A 247 -29.88 9.23 -11.30
C ALA A 247 -29.90 10.42 -10.33
N ASP A 248 -29.15 10.35 -9.22
CA ASP A 248 -29.05 11.45 -8.27
C ASP A 248 -28.40 12.70 -8.87
N ALA A 249 -27.41 12.54 -9.76
CA ALA A 249 -26.80 13.68 -10.48
C ALA A 249 -27.83 14.40 -11.35
N LEU A 250 -28.65 13.65 -12.10
CA LEU A 250 -29.73 14.14 -12.94
C LEU A 250 -30.86 14.81 -12.12
N ILE A 251 -31.28 14.19 -11.01
CA ILE A 251 -32.26 14.79 -10.07
C ILE A 251 -31.74 16.11 -9.51
N GLY A 252 -30.45 16.14 -9.11
CA GLY A 252 -29.77 17.35 -8.67
C GLY A 252 -29.69 18.44 -9.75
N ALA A 253 -29.66 18.05 -11.03
CA ALA A 253 -29.75 18.95 -12.18
C ALA A 253 -31.19 19.40 -12.49
N GLY A 254 -32.20 18.85 -11.82
CA GLY A 254 -33.60 19.25 -12.00
C GLY A 254 -34.34 18.50 -13.11
N VAL A 255 -33.93 17.27 -13.41
CA VAL A 255 -34.70 16.37 -14.29
C VAL A 255 -35.14 15.13 -13.51
N ALA A 256 -36.30 14.54 -13.87
CA ALA A 256 -36.75 13.30 -13.26
C ALA A 256 -35.88 12.13 -13.76
N ALA A 257 -35.34 11.32 -12.85
CA ALA A 257 -34.49 10.19 -13.20
C ALA A 257 -34.65 9.01 -12.24
N VAL A 258 -34.46 7.80 -12.77
CA VAL A 258 -34.40 6.53 -12.05
C VAL A 258 -33.20 5.72 -12.55
N ALA A 259 -32.73 4.76 -11.76
CA ALA A 259 -31.62 3.89 -12.15
C ALA A 259 -31.96 2.41 -12.03
N THR A 260 -31.26 1.58 -12.80
CA THR A 260 -31.23 0.14 -12.55
C THR A 260 -30.39 -0.15 -11.31
N VAL A 261 -30.86 -1.08 -10.49
CA VAL A 261 -30.20 -1.50 -9.22
C VAL A 261 -29.38 -2.78 -9.40
N THR A 262 -29.28 -3.24 -10.64
CA THR A 262 -28.80 -4.57 -11.02
C THR A 262 -27.42 -4.56 -11.68
N GLY A 263 -26.87 -3.36 -11.95
CA GLY A 263 -25.69 -3.19 -12.79
C GLY A 263 -25.95 -3.58 -14.25
N ALA A 264 -25.04 -3.23 -15.16
CA ALA A 264 -25.23 -3.42 -16.61
C ALA A 264 -25.40 -4.89 -17.06
N SER A 265 -25.06 -5.87 -16.23
CA SER A 265 -25.06 -7.30 -16.57
C SER A 265 -26.39 -8.03 -16.31
N VAL A 266 -27.37 -7.39 -15.64
CA VAL A 266 -28.63 -8.02 -15.25
C VAL A 266 -29.80 -7.10 -15.60
N ILE A 267 -30.73 -7.57 -16.43
CA ILE A 267 -31.88 -6.78 -16.89
C ILE A 267 -32.97 -6.74 -15.79
N PRO A 268 -33.57 -5.57 -15.48
CA PRO A 268 -34.72 -5.50 -14.60
C PRO A 268 -35.91 -6.32 -15.10
N THR A 269 -36.69 -6.90 -14.19
CA THR A 269 -37.93 -7.60 -14.57
C THR A 269 -39.00 -6.65 -15.12
N ASP A 270 -39.97 -7.21 -15.85
CA ASP A 270 -41.11 -6.45 -16.36
C ASP A 270 -41.89 -5.72 -15.26
N VAL A 271 -42.00 -6.32 -14.08
CA VAL A 271 -42.66 -5.71 -12.91
C VAL A 271 -41.96 -4.40 -12.51
N SER A 272 -40.62 -4.38 -12.53
CA SER A 272 -39.82 -3.19 -12.23
C SER A 272 -39.92 -2.13 -13.32
N LEU A 273 -40.11 -2.52 -14.57
CA LEU A 273 -40.23 -1.61 -15.72
C LEU A 273 -41.66 -1.09 -15.94
N GLN A 274 -42.68 -1.80 -15.45
CA GLN A 274 -44.10 -1.46 -15.64
C GLN A 274 -44.45 0.00 -15.29
N PRO A 275 -43.92 0.63 -14.22
CA PRO A 275 -44.20 2.03 -13.90
C PRO A 275 -43.77 3.03 -14.98
N LEU A 276 -42.79 2.67 -15.83
CA LEU A 276 -42.30 3.54 -16.90
C LEU A 276 -43.22 3.58 -18.12
N VAL A 277 -44.09 2.57 -18.29
CA VAL A 277 -44.96 2.42 -19.49
C VAL A 277 -45.90 3.61 -19.68
N ARG A 278 -46.38 4.22 -18.58
CA ARG A 278 -47.24 5.41 -18.61
C ARG A 278 -46.49 6.73 -18.86
N LEU A 279 -45.16 6.70 -18.80
CA LEU A 279 -44.28 7.86 -18.90
C LEU A 279 -43.60 7.90 -20.28
N ARG A 280 -42.65 8.82 -20.46
CA ARG A 280 -41.79 8.92 -21.65
C ARG A 280 -40.33 8.66 -21.30
N PRO A 281 -39.93 7.38 -21.12
CA PRO A 281 -38.58 7.01 -20.73
C PRO A 281 -37.52 7.47 -21.74
N GLN A 282 -36.44 8.03 -21.21
CA GLN A 282 -35.24 8.50 -21.91
C GLN A 282 -34.07 7.64 -21.42
N LEU A 283 -33.69 6.65 -22.21
CA LEU A 283 -32.67 5.68 -21.81
C LEU A 283 -31.29 6.27 -22.08
N TRP A 284 -30.48 6.42 -21.03
CA TRP A 284 -29.14 6.98 -21.12
C TRP A 284 -28.12 5.97 -20.64
N ALA A 285 -27.33 5.46 -21.60
CA ALA A 285 -26.28 4.48 -21.37
C ALA A 285 -24.96 5.13 -20.94
N ASP A 286 -24.16 4.38 -20.19
CA ASP A 286 -22.74 4.69 -20.03
C ASP A 286 -22.03 4.57 -21.39
N SER A 287 -20.95 5.34 -21.58
CA SER A 287 -20.20 5.38 -22.85
C SER A 287 -19.26 4.17 -22.99
N ASP A 288 -19.79 2.98 -22.76
CA ASP A 288 -19.13 1.70 -22.94
C ASP A 288 -20.07 0.65 -23.58
N GLY A 289 -19.49 -0.45 -24.08
CA GLY A 289 -20.25 -1.50 -24.74
C GLY A 289 -21.33 -2.15 -23.84
N PRO A 290 -21.00 -2.55 -22.60
CA PRO A 290 -21.97 -3.15 -21.68
C PRO A 290 -23.15 -2.23 -21.34
N GLY A 291 -22.91 -0.95 -21.03
CA GLY A 291 -23.96 0.03 -20.71
C GLY A 291 -24.89 0.28 -21.89
N GLN A 292 -24.36 0.36 -23.11
CA GLN A 292 -25.17 0.46 -24.33
C GLN A 292 -26.04 -0.78 -24.54
N ALA A 293 -25.46 -1.97 -24.44
CA ALA A 293 -26.19 -3.22 -24.57
C ALA A 293 -27.33 -3.33 -23.53
N HIS A 294 -27.07 -2.89 -22.29
CA HIS A 294 -28.05 -2.87 -21.21
C HIS A 294 -29.26 -1.97 -21.54
N MET A 295 -29.02 -0.74 -22.00
CA MET A 295 -30.12 0.18 -22.38
C MET A 295 -30.90 -0.32 -23.61
N HIS A 296 -30.24 -0.95 -24.59
CA HIS A 296 -30.94 -1.58 -25.70
C HIS A 296 -31.85 -2.73 -25.26
N GLN A 297 -31.42 -3.55 -24.30
CA GLN A 297 -32.24 -4.62 -23.73
C GLN A 297 -33.45 -4.07 -22.97
N ILE A 298 -33.28 -3.00 -22.19
CA ILE A 298 -34.38 -2.31 -21.51
C ILE A 298 -35.36 -1.72 -22.53
N ALA A 299 -34.87 -1.09 -23.60
CA ALA A 299 -35.70 -0.58 -24.67
C ALA A 299 -36.58 -1.69 -25.27
N ALA A 300 -35.99 -2.84 -25.60
CA ALA A 300 -36.72 -3.97 -26.15
C ALA A 300 -37.80 -4.50 -25.19
N ARG A 301 -37.53 -4.56 -23.88
CA ARG A 301 -38.53 -4.95 -22.87
C ARG A 301 -39.65 -3.91 -22.73
N LEU A 302 -39.33 -2.62 -22.69
CA LEU A 302 -40.33 -1.56 -22.62
C LEU A 302 -41.24 -1.53 -23.87
N THR A 303 -40.68 -1.80 -25.05
CA THR A 303 -41.45 -1.98 -26.28
C THR A 303 -42.39 -3.18 -26.17
N ALA A 304 -41.92 -4.31 -25.65
CA ALA A 304 -42.75 -5.49 -25.41
C ALA A 304 -43.89 -5.23 -24.39
N LEU A 305 -43.68 -4.31 -23.44
CA LEU A 305 -44.69 -3.85 -22.49
C LEU A 305 -45.62 -2.76 -23.06
N ALA A 306 -45.58 -2.52 -24.37
CA ALA A 306 -46.38 -1.52 -25.06
C ALA A 306 -46.16 -0.08 -24.56
N CYS A 307 -44.93 0.27 -24.16
CA CYS A 307 -44.58 1.65 -23.86
C CYS A 307 -44.67 2.50 -25.16
N PRO A 308 -45.46 3.58 -25.16
CA PRO A 308 -45.83 4.28 -26.40
C PRO A 308 -44.68 5.07 -27.01
N ARG A 309 -43.67 5.47 -26.21
CA ARG A 309 -42.52 6.21 -26.70
C ARG A 309 -41.31 6.02 -25.79
N ILE A 310 -40.22 5.54 -26.39
CA ILE A 310 -38.92 5.35 -25.77
C ILE A 310 -37.89 6.03 -26.66
N ASP A 311 -37.03 6.86 -26.08
CA ASP A 311 -35.96 7.54 -26.80
C ASP A 311 -34.60 7.17 -26.15
N LEU A 312 -33.58 6.89 -26.97
CA LEU A 312 -32.21 6.64 -26.53
C LEU A 312 -31.41 7.94 -26.58
N VAL A 313 -30.87 8.36 -25.45
CA VAL A 313 -30.07 9.58 -25.32
C VAL A 313 -28.66 9.32 -25.87
N THR A 314 -28.20 10.20 -26.76
CA THR A 314 -26.85 10.16 -27.32
C THR A 314 -26.04 11.35 -26.82
N TRP A 315 -24.92 11.11 -26.16
CA TRP A 315 -23.98 12.14 -25.75
C TRP A 315 -22.85 12.29 -26.78
N PRO A 316 -22.75 13.40 -27.53
CA PRO A 316 -21.66 13.60 -28.48
C PRO A 316 -20.32 13.84 -27.78
N ASN A 317 -19.29 13.08 -28.19
CA ASN A 317 -17.92 13.13 -27.69
C ASN A 317 -17.78 12.95 -26.16
N PRO A 318 -18.25 11.82 -25.60
CA PRO A 318 -18.08 11.53 -24.19
C PRO A 318 -16.60 11.23 -23.87
N PRO A 319 -16.13 11.47 -22.64
CA PRO A 319 -14.84 10.95 -22.18
C PRO A 319 -14.85 9.42 -22.19
N GLU A 320 -13.66 8.81 -22.16
CA GLU A 320 -13.53 7.35 -22.12
C GLU A 320 -14.29 6.80 -20.89
N LYS A 321 -15.31 5.95 -21.14
CA LYS A 321 -16.26 5.44 -20.13
C LYS A 321 -17.09 6.51 -19.41
N GLY A 322 -17.34 7.65 -20.05
CA GLY A 322 -18.16 8.71 -19.47
C GLY A 322 -19.62 8.33 -19.24
N ASP A 323 -20.20 8.82 -18.16
CA ASP A 323 -21.61 8.61 -17.80
C ASP A 323 -22.37 9.95 -17.62
N ALA A 324 -23.64 9.88 -17.19
CA ALA A 324 -24.42 11.08 -16.90
C ALA A 324 -23.85 11.90 -15.71
N VAL A 325 -23.12 11.28 -14.78
CA VAL A 325 -22.45 11.97 -13.66
C VAL A 325 -21.37 12.90 -14.21
N ASP A 326 -20.57 12.42 -15.15
CA ASP A 326 -19.52 13.21 -15.81
C ASP A 326 -20.09 14.40 -16.56
N PHE A 327 -21.19 14.20 -17.30
CA PHE A 327 -21.87 15.27 -18.01
C PHE A 327 -22.36 16.36 -17.03
N ILE A 328 -23.07 15.98 -15.97
CA ILE A 328 -23.58 16.95 -14.98
C ILE A 328 -22.43 17.65 -14.23
N ASN A 329 -21.37 16.92 -13.88
CA ASN A 329 -20.20 17.50 -13.23
C ASN A 329 -19.49 18.52 -14.13
N ASP A 330 -19.48 18.31 -15.45
CA ASP A 330 -18.95 19.30 -16.39
C ASP A 330 -19.77 20.60 -16.37
N LEU A 331 -21.09 20.50 -16.43
CA LEU A 331 -21.97 21.67 -16.34
C LEU A 331 -21.80 22.42 -15.01
N ARG A 332 -21.64 21.69 -13.90
CA ARG A 332 -21.36 22.27 -12.58
C ARG A 332 -20.01 22.97 -12.54
N ARG A 333 -18.95 22.39 -13.13
CA ARG A 333 -17.63 23.03 -13.22
C ARG A 333 -17.68 24.34 -14.02
N ARG A 334 -18.55 24.40 -15.02
CA ARG A 334 -18.83 25.61 -15.82
C ARG A 334 -19.71 26.63 -15.08
N GLY A 335 -20.22 26.31 -13.89
CA GLY A 335 -20.99 27.21 -13.04
C GLY A 335 -22.47 27.36 -13.43
N LEU A 336 -23.03 26.44 -14.20
CA LEU A 336 -24.42 26.55 -14.67
C LEU A 336 -25.41 26.35 -13.51
N PRO A 337 -26.46 27.19 -13.41
CA PRO A 337 -27.54 26.99 -12.44
C PRO A 337 -28.43 25.80 -12.83
N ARG A 338 -29.21 25.31 -11.85
CA ARG A 338 -30.05 24.11 -12.00
C ARG A 338 -30.98 24.16 -13.22
N GLY A 339 -31.63 25.29 -13.48
CA GLY A 339 -32.51 25.44 -14.65
C GLY A 339 -31.78 25.27 -15.98
N GLU A 340 -30.57 25.82 -16.11
CA GLU A 340 -29.76 25.68 -17.33
C GLU A 340 -29.22 24.27 -17.51
N MET A 341 -28.86 23.58 -16.41
CA MET A 341 -28.47 22.18 -16.46
C MET A 341 -29.60 21.29 -16.97
N SER A 342 -30.84 21.50 -16.51
CA SER A 342 -32.02 20.79 -16.99
C SER A 342 -32.25 21.00 -18.50
N HIS A 343 -32.11 22.25 -18.98
CA HIS A 343 -32.20 22.54 -20.41
C HIS A 343 -31.06 21.87 -21.22
N ALA A 344 -29.84 21.85 -20.70
CA ALA A 344 -28.70 21.20 -21.36
C ALA A 344 -28.90 19.67 -21.49
N VAL A 345 -29.44 19.04 -20.45
CA VAL A 345 -29.82 17.61 -20.49
C VAL A 345 -30.96 17.38 -21.49
N ALA A 346 -31.96 18.27 -21.53
CA ALA A 346 -33.05 18.16 -22.48
C ALA A 346 -32.62 18.32 -23.94
N ALA A 347 -31.58 19.13 -24.19
CA ALA A 347 -31.02 19.43 -25.49
C ALA A 347 -30.13 18.31 -26.09
N LEU A 348 -29.84 17.25 -25.33
CA LEU A 348 -29.06 16.13 -25.85
C LEU A 348 -29.77 15.45 -27.03
N PRO A 349 -29.04 15.07 -28.09
CA PRO A 349 -29.58 14.30 -29.21
C PRO A 349 -30.23 12.99 -28.75
N ARG A 350 -31.29 12.59 -29.44
CA ARG A 350 -32.08 11.41 -29.11
C ARG A 350 -32.42 10.64 -30.37
N VAL A 351 -32.35 9.32 -30.29
CA VAL A 351 -32.80 8.43 -31.35
C VAL A 351 -34.06 7.72 -30.86
N PRO A 352 -35.21 7.82 -31.56
CA PRO A 352 -36.38 7.02 -31.23
C PRO A 352 -36.00 5.55 -31.31
N SER A 353 -36.38 4.73 -30.33
CA SER A 353 -36.20 3.29 -30.44
C SER A 353 -37.31 2.70 -31.34
N THR A 354 -37.34 3.07 -32.62
CA THR A 354 -38.06 2.28 -33.62
C THR A 354 -37.21 1.06 -33.88
N VAL A 355 -37.60 -0.07 -33.28
CA VAL A 355 -37.01 -1.37 -33.61
C VAL A 355 -37.55 -1.75 -34.99
N GLU A 356 -36.92 -1.21 -36.04
CA GLU A 356 -36.87 -1.90 -37.33
C GLU A 356 -35.69 -2.88 -37.27
N ASP A 357 -35.99 -4.11 -37.64
CA ASP A 357 -35.26 -5.35 -37.36
C ASP A 357 -33.97 -5.53 -38.18
N ASP A 358 -33.21 -4.46 -38.47
CA ASP A 358 -32.19 -4.51 -39.52
C ASP A 358 -30.73 -4.66 -39.06
N HIS A 359 -30.39 -4.52 -37.77
CA HIS A 359 -28.97 -4.53 -37.35
C HIS A 359 -28.58 -5.46 -36.18
N ALA A 360 -29.43 -6.41 -35.79
CA ALA A 360 -29.04 -7.45 -34.83
C ALA A 360 -28.05 -8.50 -35.39
N ALA A 361 -27.70 -8.45 -36.69
CA ALA A 361 -26.87 -9.47 -37.33
C ALA A 361 -25.39 -9.09 -37.57
N GLU A 362 -24.98 -7.81 -37.49
CA GLU A 362 -23.64 -7.39 -37.96
C GLU A 362 -22.58 -7.12 -36.89
N THR A 363 -22.88 -7.27 -35.59
CA THR A 363 -21.84 -7.25 -34.54
C THR A 363 -21.75 -8.57 -33.76
N MET A 364 -22.08 -9.70 -34.40
CA MET A 364 -21.52 -10.99 -34.00
C MET A 364 -20.16 -11.14 -34.68
N ALA A 365 -19.13 -10.60 -34.05
CA ALA A 365 -17.78 -11.05 -34.32
C ALA A 365 -17.77 -12.59 -34.21
N LYS A 366 -17.46 -13.24 -35.33
CA LYS A 366 -17.32 -14.69 -35.46
C LYS A 366 -16.71 -15.32 -34.19
N PRO A 367 -17.23 -16.45 -33.70
CA PRO A 367 -16.49 -17.26 -32.74
C PRO A 367 -15.11 -17.51 -33.35
N ARG A 368 -14.04 -17.13 -32.64
CA ARG A 368 -12.69 -17.53 -33.02
C ARG A 368 -12.67 -19.05 -33.06
N GLU A 369 -12.57 -19.61 -34.26
CA GLU A 369 -12.21 -21.00 -34.46
C GLU A 369 -10.89 -21.24 -33.73
N TRP A 370 -10.93 -22.04 -32.67
CA TRP A 370 -9.73 -22.60 -32.08
C TRP A 370 -9.16 -23.61 -33.08
N SER A 371 -8.14 -23.21 -33.83
CA SER A 371 -7.48 -24.11 -34.77
C SER A 371 -6.82 -25.26 -34.01
N SER A 372 -7.37 -26.45 -34.23
CA SER A 372 -6.82 -27.74 -33.83
C SER A 372 -5.68 -28.13 -34.77
N SER A 373 -4.42 -27.87 -34.39
CA SER A 373 -3.29 -28.77 -34.66
C SER A 373 -2.05 -28.44 -33.79
N PRO A 374 -1.29 -29.44 -33.32
CA PRO A 374 -0.35 -29.31 -32.18
C PRO A 374 1.14 -29.24 -32.62
N PRO A 375 2.05 -28.64 -31.83
CA PRO A 375 3.46 -29.01 -31.86
C PRO A 375 3.67 -30.26 -30.99
N GLY A 376 4.23 -31.31 -31.60
CA GLY A 376 4.35 -32.65 -31.02
C GLY A 376 5.32 -32.80 -29.84
N GLY A 377 5.21 -33.96 -29.17
CA GLY A 377 6.21 -34.48 -28.24
C GLY A 377 5.65 -35.18 -26.98
N HIS A 378 5.30 -36.46 -27.12
CA HIS A 378 5.01 -37.55 -26.14
C HIS A 378 5.63 -37.51 -24.71
N PRO A 379 5.23 -38.42 -23.78
CA PRO A 379 3.87 -38.88 -23.41
C PRO A 379 3.67 -38.91 -21.85
N ARG A 380 2.43 -38.87 -21.35
CA ARG A 380 2.12 -39.39 -20.00
C ARG A 380 0.91 -40.30 -20.06
N GLY A 381 1.12 -41.49 -19.51
CA GLY A 381 0.22 -42.62 -19.58
C GLY A 381 -1.10 -42.44 -18.84
N GLU A 382 -2.03 -43.26 -19.34
CA GLU A 382 -3.42 -43.44 -18.99
C GLU A 382 -3.69 -43.70 -17.50
N ARG A 383 -4.81 -43.17 -16.99
CA ARG A 383 -5.64 -43.87 -15.99
C ARG A 383 -7.13 -43.61 -16.24
N PRO A 384 -8.00 -44.59 -15.96
CA PRO A 384 -9.35 -44.69 -16.54
C PRO A 384 -10.45 -44.10 -15.66
N ALA A 385 -11.61 -43.91 -16.29
CA ALA A 385 -12.85 -43.37 -15.78
C ALA A 385 -13.39 -44.06 -14.52
N GLY A 386 -13.98 -43.25 -13.63
CA GLY A 386 -14.63 -43.69 -12.40
C GLY A 386 -15.96 -44.42 -12.65
N ILE A 387 -16.16 -45.48 -11.88
CA ILE A 387 -17.37 -46.30 -11.81
C ILE A 387 -18.38 -45.63 -10.83
N PRO A 388 -19.69 -45.63 -11.14
CA PRO A 388 -20.72 -45.09 -10.25
C PRO A 388 -20.88 -45.92 -8.95
N LEU A 389 -20.92 -45.23 -7.81
CA LEU A 389 -21.03 -45.79 -6.45
C LEU A 389 -22.47 -46.24 -6.12
N SER A 390 -22.96 -47.27 -6.81
CA SER A 390 -24.13 -48.06 -6.36
C SER A 390 -23.79 -49.51 -6.01
N GLU A 391 -22.51 -49.89 -6.00
CA GLU A 391 -22.05 -51.24 -5.67
C GLU A 391 -20.76 -51.19 -4.84
N VAL A 392 -20.87 -51.06 -3.51
CA VAL A 392 -19.80 -51.48 -2.58
C VAL A 392 -20.45 -52.02 -1.29
N GLU A 393 -20.30 -53.32 -1.09
CA GLU A 393 -20.64 -54.04 0.15
C GLU A 393 -19.71 -53.67 1.32
N PRO A 394 -20.12 -53.89 2.58
CA PRO A 394 -19.40 -53.45 3.76
C PRO A 394 -18.60 -54.61 4.38
N GLU A 395 -17.27 -54.55 4.41
CA GLU A 395 -16.51 -55.26 5.44
C GLU A 395 -15.03 -54.86 5.56
N ALA A 396 -14.50 -55.04 6.77
CA ALA A 396 -13.10 -55.02 7.18
C ALA A 396 -12.42 -53.68 7.51
N THR A 397 -12.96 -52.97 8.52
CA THR A 397 -12.18 -52.06 9.38
C THR A 397 -11.40 -52.88 10.41
N SER A 398 -10.12 -53.19 10.17
CA SER A 398 -9.15 -53.37 11.27
C SER A 398 -7.69 -53.29 10.78
N ARG A 399 -6.84 -52.65 11.58
CA ARG A 399 -5.38 -52.43 11.46
C ARG A 399 -4.95 -51.23 10.63
N ILE A 400 -4.73 -50.11 11.32
CA ILE A 400 -3.43 -49.44 11.52
C ILE A 400 -3.71 -48.35 12.57
N LEU A 401 -3.56 -48.68 13.85
CA LEU A 401 -3.28 -47.75 14.95
C LEU A 401 -2.87 -48.58 16.17
N SER A 402 -1.62 -49.03 16.17
CA SER A 402 -0.95 -49.59 17.34
C SER A 402 0.40 -48.87 17.50
N ARG A 403 0.40 -47.84 18.37
CA ARG A 403 1.32 -47.50 19.49
C ARG A 403 2.86 -47.78 19.35
N PRO A 404 3.76 -47.15 20.16
CA PRO A 404 3.49 -46.52 21.47
C PRO A 404 4.21 -45.19 21.77
N SER A 405 3.67 -44.53 22.81
CA SER A 405 4.37 -43.61 23.72
C SER A 405 5.09 -44.41 24.82
N GLY A 406 6.29 -44.00 25.24
CA GLY A 406 6.89 -44.46 26.49
C GLY A 406 8.38 -44.11 26.70
N ALA A 407 8.60 -43.03 27.46
CA ALA A 407 9.66 -42.79 28.46
C ALA A 407 11.15 -43.00 28.09
N THR A 408 11.92 -41.91 28.15
CA THR A 408 12.90 -41.66 29.24
C THR A 408 13.20 -40.17 29.33
#